data_AF-A0A7C4GMQ4-F1
#
_entry.id   AF-A0A7C4GMQ4-F1
#
_cell.length_a   1.000
_cell.length_b   1.000
_cell.length_c   1.000
_cell.angle_alpha   90.00
_cell.angle_beta   90.00
_cell.angle_gamma   90.00
#
_symmetry.space_group_name_H-M   'P 1'
#
loop_
_entity.id
_entity.type
_entity.pdbx_description
1 polymer ?
#
loop_
_entity_poly.entity_id
_entity_poly.type
_entity_poly.pdbx_seq_one_letter_code
_entity_poly.pdbx_strand_id
1 'polypeptide(L)'
;MSKKTPSKDDALEALDFIINVLREHEKDLDRLINELGKITERLGEAGELSGKIESVEERLTNLQSEISNLISYLSTSQQPLHEIPKTLESTSPTQGTQVVASEIRGPPVILRCKHWEDFQTLARQARTLSFLYKEAEKAFQVDALKNSQIITYSGELPKQTALLKSWLSKRLDVPEDRILEGVLVIG
;
A
#
# COMPACT_ATOMS: atom_id res chain seq x y z
N MET A 1 46.15 -46.22 26.83
CA MET A 1 44.75 -46.29 26.34
C MET A 1 44.80 -46.74 24.88
N SER A 2 44.70 -48.04 24.62
CA SER A 2 44.83 -48.60 23.27
C SER A 2 43.58 -48.28 22.45
N LYS A 3 43.75 -47.57 21.32
CA LYS A 3 42.68 -47.34 20.34
C LYS A 3 42.31 -48.69 19.71
N LYS A 4 41.13 -49.21 20.06
CA LYS A 4 40.55 -50.41 19.44
C LYS A 4 40.29 -50.07 17.98
N THR A 5 40.92 -50.77 17.04
CA THR A 5 40.62 -50.64 15.61
C THR A 5 39.20 -51.13 15.37
N PRO A 6 38.35 -50.35 14.67
CA PRO A 6 36.97 -50.76 14.40
C PRO A 6 36.97 -52.09 13.65
N SER A 7 36.06 -52.99 14.02
CA SER A 7 35.90 -54.28 13.35
C SER A 7 35.40 -54.05 11.92
N LYS A 8 35.63 -55.02 11.02
CA LYS A 8 35.05 -54.96 9.66
C LYS A 8 33.53 -54.87 9.70
N ASP A 9 32.90 -55.47 10.69
CA ASP A 9 31.45 -55.40 10.88
C ASP A 9 30.99 -53.99 11.26
N ASP A 10 31.74 -53.27 12.13
CA ASP A 10 31.45 -51.87 12.48
C ASP A 10 31.54 -50.95 11.25
N ALA A 11 32.48 -51.24 10.33
CA ALA A 11 32.64 -50.49 9.09
C ALA A 11 31.50 -50.76 8.10
N LEU A 12 30.96 -51.99 8.06
CA LEU A 12 29.81 -52.35 7.22
C LEU A 12 28.52 -51.74 7.78
N GLU A 13 28.33 -51.74 9.09
CA GLU A 13 27.18 -51.10 9.75
C GLU A 13 27.18 -49.58 9.51
N ALA A 14 28.35 -48.94 9.59
CA ALA A 14 28.50 -47.52 9.27
C ALA A 14 28.17 -47.21 7.80
N LEU A 15 28.52 -48.10 6.87
CA LEU A 15 28.18 -47.96 5.45
C LEU A 15 26.67 -48.12 5.21
N ASP A 16 26.02 -49.10 5.84
CA ASP A 16 24.56 -49.28 5.76
C ASP A 16 23.81 -48.08 6.32
N PHE A 17 24.30 -47.48 7.41
CA PHE A 17 23.76 -46.23 7.93
C PHE A 17 23.87 -45.08 6.92
N ILE A 18 25.04 -44.90 6.30
CA ILE A 18 25.26 -43.86 5.29
C ILE A 18 24.36 -44.08 4.07
N ILE A 19 24.24 -45.33 3.60
CA ILE A 19 23.39 -45.67 2.46
C ILE A 19 21.93 -45.34 2.76
N ASN A 20 21.44 -45.67 3.96
CA ASN A 20 20.07 -45.33 4.37
C ASN A 20 19.85 -43.82 4.44
N VAL A 21 20.80 -43.05 4.98
CA VAL A 21 20.71 -41.58 5.01
C VAL A 21 20.70 -40.99 3.60
N LEU A 22 21.57 -41.47 2.71
CA LEU A 22 21.60 -41.02 1.32
C LEU A 22 20.30 -41.33 0.58
N ARG A 23 19.69 -42.49 0.86
CA ARG A 23 18.41 -42.89 0.26
C ARG A 23 17.24 -42.04 0.75
N GLU A 24 17.25 -41.63 2.02
CA GLU A 24 16.27 -40.67 2.53
C GLU A 24 16.47 -39.29 1.87
N HIS A 25 17.72 -38.83 1.73
CA HIS A 25 18.02 -37.57 1.05
C HIS A 25 17.60 -37.57 -0.41
N GLU A 26 17.78 -38.68 -1.15
CA GLU A 26 17.30 -38.84 -2.53
C GLU A 26 15.78 -38.62 -2.60
N LYS A 27 15.03 -39.24 -1.69
CA LYS A 27 13.58 -39.11 -1.60
C LYS A 27 13.14 -37.68 -1.23
N ASP A 28 13.86 -37.03 -0.33
CA ASP A 28 13.60 -35.64 0.04
C ASP A 28 13.87 -34.68 -1.14
N LEU A 29 14.93 -34.93 -1.91
CA LEU A 29 15.21 -34.16 -3.13
C LEU A 29 14.12 -34.35 -4.18
N ASP A 30 13.65 -35.56 -4.43
CA ASP A 30 12.51 -35.82 -5.34
C ASP A 30 11.25 -35.06 -4.90
N ARG A 31 10.98 -35.03 -3.59
CA ARG A 31 9.88 -34.25 -3.04
C ARG A 31 10.06 -32.76 -3.28
N LEU A 32 11.24 -32.21 -3.02
CA LEU A 32 11.54 -30.80 -3.23
C LEU A 32 11.44 -30.41 -4.71
N ILE A 33 11.91 -31.25 -5.62
CA ILE A 33 11.77 -31.05 -7.07
C ILE A 33 10.30 -30.98 -7.46
N ASN A 34 9.47 -31.87 -6.93
CA ASN A 34 8.04 -31.87 -7.22
C ASN A 34 7.33 -30.61 -6.69
N GLU A 35 7.67 -30.16 -5.47
CA GLU A 35 7.12 -28.92 -4.91
C GLU A 35 7.58 -27.68 -5.69
N LEU A 36 8.84 -27.64 -6.13
CA LEU A 36 9.35 -26.58 -7.00
C LEU A 36 8.63 -26.56 -8.36
N GLY A 37 8.30 -27.73 -8.92
CA GLY A 37 7.48 -27.84 -10.12
C GLY A 37 6.11 -27.17 -9.94
N LYS A 38 5.41 -27.47 -8.85
CA LYS A 38 4.11 -26.86 -8.51
C LYS A 38 4.20 -25.35 -8.30
N ILE A 39 5.25 -24.88 -7.63
CA ILE A 39 5.48 -23.44 -7.43
C ILE A 39 5.75 -22.74 -8.77
N THR A 40 6.53 -23.37 -9.64
CA THR A 40 6.85 -22.82 -10.97
C THR A 40 5.61 -22.75 -11.86
N GLU A 41 4.74 -23.75 -11.83
CA GLU A 41 3.46 -23.75 -12.55
C GLU A 41 2.56 -22.59 -12.09
N ARG A 42 2.36 -22.44 -10.77
CA ARG A 42 1.61 -21.31 -10.20
C ARG A 42 2.22 -19.95 -10.52
N LEU A 43 3.54 -19.86 -10.60
CA LEU A 43 4.22 -18.64 -11.01
C LEU A 43 3.98 -18.32 -12.50
N GLY A 44 3.90 -19.35 -13.35
CA GLY A 44 3.47 -19.21 -14.75
C GLY A 44 2.06 -18.64 -14.87
N GLU A 45 1.11 -19.16 -14.08
CA GLU A 45 -0.26 -18.63 -13.99
C GLU A 45 -0.28 -17.17 -13.51
N ALA A 46 0.59 -16.81 -12.56
CA ALA A 46 0.75 -15.42 -12.12
C ALA A 46 1.29 -14.50 -13.22
N GLY A 47 2.11 -15.02 -14.15
CA GLY A 47 2.54 -14.30 -15.36
C GLY A 47 1.38 -13.99 -16.31
N GLU A 48 0.45 -14.92 -16.50
CA GLU A 48 -0.77 -14.68 -17.28
C GLU A 48 -1.66 -13.62 -16.62
N LEU A 49 -1.76 -13.64 -15.29
CA LEU A 49 -2.42 -12.59 -14.52
C LEU A 49 -1.73 -11.23 -14.72
N SER A 50 -0.39 -11.20 -14.79
CA SER A 50 0.38 -10.00 -15.10
C SER A 50 0.02 -9.39 -16.46
N GLY A 51 -0.20 -10.21 -17.49
CA GLY A 51 -0.65 -9.71 -18.80
C GLY A 51 -2.09 -9.17 -18.77
N LYS A 52 -2.98 -9.81 -18.01
CA LYS A 52 -4.35 -9.32 -17.83
C LYS A 52 -4.38 -7.97 -17.11
N ILE A 53 -3.54 -7.76 -16.11
CA ILE A 53 -3.48 -6.47 -15.41
C ILE A 53 -2.90 -5.37 -16.29
N GLU A 54 -1.88 -5.65 -17.11
CA GLU A 54 -1.36 -4.70 -18.10
C GLU A 54 -2.45 -4.25 -19.08
N SER A 55 -3.28 -5.18 -19.58
CA SER A 55 -4.42 -4.85 -20.44
C SER A 55 -5.48 -3.98 -19.74
N VAL A 56 -5.73 -4.20 -18.45
CA VAL A 56 -6.64 -3.38 -17.65
C VAL A 56 -6.05 -1.98 -17.42
N GLU A 57 -4.75 -1.87 -17.16
CA GLU A 57 -4.05 -0.60 -16.97
C GLU A 57 -4.06 0.26 -18.25
N GLU A 58 -3.85 -0.35 -19.42
CA GLU A 58 -3.96 0.33 -20.72
C GLU A 58 -5.37 0.88 -20.93
N ARG A 59 -6.40 0.05 -20.69
CA ARG A 59 -7.81 0.48 -20.79
C ARG A 59 -8.11 1.63 -19.83
N LEU A 60 -7.60 1.59 -18.61
CA LEU A 60 -7.81 2.64 -17.62
C LEU A 60 -7.11 3.95 -18.01
N THR A 61 -5.93 3.85 -18.62
CA THR A 61 -5.20 5.01 -19.17
C THR A 61 -5.96 5.66 -20.33
N ASN A 62 -6.51 4.85 -21.24
CA ASN A 62 -7.35 5.33 -22.33
C ASN A 62 -8.61 6.03 -21.82
N LEU A 63 -9.30 5.43 -20.85
CA LEU A 63 -10.47 6.06 -20.21
C LEU A 63 -10.11 7.37 -19.49
N GLN A 64 -8.97 7.44 -18.80
CA GLN A 64 -8.51 8.69 -18.20
C GLN A 64 -8.23 9.77 -19.24
N SER A 65 -7.67 9.42 -20.39
CA SER A 65 -7.46 10.34 -21.52
C SER A 65 -8.79 10.85 -22.07
N GLU A 66 -9.75 9.96 -22.32
CA GLU A 66 -11.10 10.32 -22.80
C GLU A 66 -11.82 11.26 -21.82
N ILE A 67 -11.79 10.95 -20.52
CA ILE A 67 -12.38 11.80 -19.47
C ILE A 67 -11.68 13.17 -19.44
N SER A 68 -10.35 13.21 -19.51
CA SER A 68 -9.59 14.46 -19.53
C SER A 68 -9.94 15.33 -20.73
N ASN A 69 -10.06 14.71 -21.91
CA ASN A 69 -10.51 15.38 -23.12
C ASN A 69 -11.93 15.93 -22.96
N LEU A 70 -12.86 15.13 -22.43
CA LEU A 70 -14.25 15.55 -22.20
C LEU A 70 -14.35 16.73 -21.21
N ILE A 71 -13.59 16.69 -20.11
CA ILE A 71 -13.49 17.80 -19.16
C ILE A 71 -12.97 19.06 -19.86
N SER A 72 -11.97 18.93 -20.73
CA SER A 72 -11.43 20.05 -21.52
C SER A 72 -12.50 20.67 -22.43
N TYR A 73 -13.27 19.83 -23.14
CA TYR A 73 -14.38 20.29 -24.00
C TYR A 73 -15.49 20.98 -23.20
N LEU A 74 -15.86 20.45 -22.03
CA LEU A 74 -16.88 21.05 -21.17
C LEU A 74 -16.39 22.37 -20.55
N SER A 75 -15.11 22.44 -20.15
CA SER A 75 -14.50 23.64 -19.57
C SER A 75 -14.36 24.77 -20.59
N THR A 76 -14.06 24.45 -21.85
CA THR A 76 -14.01 25.43 -22.95
C THR A 76 -15.40 25.92 -23.37
N SER A 77 -16.46 25.18 -23.05
CA SER A 77 -17.85 25.62 -23.29
C SER A 77 -18.40 26.53 -22.18
N GLN A 78 -17.74 26.62 -21.01
CA GLN A 78 -18.08 27.54 -19.92
C GLN A 78 -17.26 28.84 -19.99
N GLN A 79 -17.53 29.68 -20.98
CA GLN A 79 -17.25 31.13 -20.87
C GLN A 79 -18.56 31.90 -21.06
N PRO A 80 -18.97 32.66 -20.04
CA PRO A 80 -19.11 34.09 -20.27
C PRO A 80 -18.60 34.97 -19.12
N LEU A 81 -17.86 36.02 -19.50
CA LEU A 81 -17.94 37.40 -18.99
C LEU A 81 -18.20 37.61 -17.49
N HIS A 82 -17.13 37.92 -16.73
CA HIS A 82 -17.25 38.83 -15.59
C HIS A 82 -15.96 39.67 -15.46
N GLU A 83 -15.88 40.73 -16.27
CA GLU A 83 -15.13 41.93 -15.89
C GLU A 83 -16.02 42.74 -14.94
N ILE A 84 -15.62 42.87 -13.68
CA ILE A 84 -16.13 43.92 -12.78
C ILE A 84 -14.91 44.71 -12.27
N PRO A 85 -14.87 46.04 -12.45
CA PRO A 85 -13.73 46.88 -12.10
C PRO A 85 -13.43 46.89 -10.59
N LYS A 86 -12.14 46.79 -10.26
CA LYS A 86 -11.58 47.13 -8.95
C LYS A 86 -11.59 48.65 -8.79
N THR A 87 -12.42 49.18 -7.91
CA THR A 87 -12.30 50.56 -7.42
C THR A 87 -11.62 50.56 -6.05
N LEU A 88 -10.47 51.22 -6.01
CA LEU A 88 -9.75 51.79 -4.86
C LEU A 88 -10.75 52.48 -3.88
N GLU A 89 -10.72 52.42 -2.54
CA GLU A 89 -9.67 52.82 -1.60
C GLU A 89 -10.07 52.56 -0.11
N SER A 90 -9.07 52.18 0.72
CA SER A 90 -8.74 52.52 2.12
C SER A 90 -9.79 52.76 3.24
N THR A 91 -9.65 52.03 4.36
CA THR A 91 -9.24 52.55 5.70
C THR A 91 -9.20 51.43 6.78
N SER A 92 -8.19 51.46 7.66
CA SER A 92 -8.01 50.64 8.88
C SER A 92 -7.93 51.59 10.10
N PRO A 93 -7.81 51.17 11.39
CA PRO A 93 -7.71 49.83 12.03
C PRO A 93 -8.64 49.66 13.27
N THR A 94 -8.76 48.45 13.86
CA THR A 94 -8.72 48.17 15.34
C THR A 94 -8.83 46.65 15.60
N GLN A 95 -8.01 46.18 16.55
CA GLN A 95 -7.65 44.80 16.89
C GLN A 95 -8.75 43.98 17.61
N GLY A 96 -8.73 42.66 17.36
CA GLY A 96 -9.56 41.66 18.05
C GLY A 96 -9.46 40.26 17.42
N THR A 97 -8.25 39.69 17.40
CA THR A 97 -7.86 38.32 17.02
C THR A 97 -8.81 37.26 17.62
N GLN A 98 -9.46 36.38 16.87
CA GLN A 98 -8.88 35.16 16.31
C GLN A 98 -9.48 34.80 14.94
N VAL A 99 -8.56 34.68 13.99
CA VAL A 99 -8.70 34.15 12.64
C VAL A 99 -9.16 32.69 12.67
N VAL A 100 -10.44 32.45 12.43
CA VAL A 100 -10.87 31.17 11.86
C VAL A 100 -10.52 31.27 10.38
N ALA A 101 -9.34 30.77 10.01
CA ALA A 101 -8.95 30.65 8.62
C ALA A 101 -9.99 29.78 7.92
N SER A 102 -10.90 30.43 7.20
CA SER A 102 -11.72 29.80 6.18
C SER A 102 -10.76 29.26 5.13
N GLU A 103 -10.31 28.01 5.30
CA GLU A 103 -9.56 27.30 4.28
C GLU A 103 -10.41 27.31 3.02
N ILE A 104 -9.92 28.08 2.05
CA ILE A 104 -10.42 28.20 0.69
C ILE A 104 -10.52 26.76 0.18
N ARG A 105 -11.75 26.27 0.08
CA ARG A 105 -12.08 24.89 -0.27
C ARG A 105 -11.73 24.68 -1.74
N GLY A 106 -10.47 24.34 -2.00
CA GLY A 106 -10.02 23.87 -3.31
C GLY A 106 -10.75 22.58 -3.70
N PRO A 107 -10.73 22.21 -4.98
CA PRO A 107 -11.25 20.91 -5.43
C PRO A 107 -10.64 19.80 -4.57
N PRO A 108 -11.41 18.79 -4.16
CA PRO A 108 -10.87 17.71 -3.34
C PRO A 108 -9.75 16.99 -4.10
N VAL A 109 -8.54 17.07 -3.56
CA VAL A 109 -7.36 16.42 -4.15
C VAL A 109 -7.14 15.07 -3.46
N ILE A 110 -6.96 14.02 -4.25
CA ILE A 110 -6.55 12.70 -3.76
C ILE A 110 -5.07 12.53 -4.10
N LEU A 111 -4.24 12.36 -3.08
CA LEU A 111 -2.80 12.16 -3.22
C LEU A 111 -2.46 10.71 -2.87
N ARG A 112 -2.01 9.93 -3.85
CA ARG A 112 -1.59 8.54 -3.64
C ARG A 112 -0.09 8.45 -3.46
N CYS A 113 0.35 8.08 -2.26
CA CYS A 113 1.74 7.84 -1.93
C CYS A 113 2.13 6.40 -2.26
N LYS A 114 3.22 6.21 -3.00
CA LYS A 114 3.85 4.89 -3.17
C LYS A 114 4.77 4.53 -2.00
N HIS A 115 5.45 5.52 -1.41
CA HIS A 115 6.32 5.33 -0.25
C HIS A 115 5.58 5.64 1.05
N TRP A 116 5.85 4.83 2.07
CA TRP A 116 5.27 5.02 3.39
C TRP A 116 5.78 6.31 4.05
N GLU A 117 7.03 6.69 3.80
CA GLU A 117 7.68 7.87 4.37
C GLU A 117 7.00 9.17 3.92
N ASP A 118 6.63 9.23 2.63
CA ASP A 118 5.91 10.35 2.04
C ASP A 118 4.52 10.46 2.66
N PHE A 119 3.82 9.33 2.77
CA PHE A 119 2.53 9.25 3.44
C PHE A 119 2.64 9.71 4.89
N GLN A 120 3.63 9.22 5.65
CA GLN A 120 3.81 9.55 7.06
C GLN A 120 4.10 11.05 7.28
N THR A 121 4.80 11.68 6.35
CA THR A 121 5.10 13.11 6.42
C THR A 121 3.86 13.96 6.12
N LEU A 122 3.08 13.57 5.11
CA LEU A 122 1.89 14.29 4.70
C LEU A 122 0.72 14.06 5.66
N ALA A 123 0.47 12.82 6.07
CA ALA A 123 -0.61 12.39 6.97
C ALA A 123 -0.36 12.68 8.46
N ARG A 124 0.81 13.22 8.82
CA ARG A 124 1.10 13.61 10.21
C ARG A 124 0.07 14.63 10.69
N GLN A 125 -0.53 14.41 11.85
CA GLN A 125 -1.61 15.25 12.40
C GLN A 125 -2.82 15.38 11.48
N ALA A 126 -3.14 14.34 10.72
CA ALA A 126 -4.36 14.30 9.93
C ALA A 126 -5.61 14.45 10.81
N ARG A 127 -6.65 15.08 10.27
CA ARG A 127 -7.94 15.29 10.96
C ARG A 127 -8.62 13.98 11.26
N THR A 128 -8.59 13.04 10.31
CA THR A 128 -9.18 11.70 10.44
C THR A 128 -8.34 10.73 9.63
N LEU A 129 -8.20 9.51 10.14
CA LEU A 129 -7.59 8.40 9.41
C LEU A 129 -8.64 7.31 9.23
N SER A 130 -8.72 6.75 8.04
CA SER A 130 -9.39 5.47 7.81
C SER A 130 -8.38 4.47 7.30
N PHE A 131 -8.48 3.22 7.74
CA PHE A 131 -7.68 2.15 7.16
C PHE A 131 -8.57 0.98 6.77
N LEU A 132 -8.25 0.35 5.65
CA LEU A 132 -8.88 -0.86 5.17
C LEU A 132 -7.83 -1.97 5.18
N TYR A 133 -8.18 -3.07 5.86
CA TYR A 133 -7.38 -4.28 5.88
C TYR A 133 -8.11 -5.41 5.16
N LYS A 134 -7.46 -6.03 4.17
CA LYS A 134 -7.95 -7.22 3.49
C LYS A 134 -7.00 -8.40 3.74
N GLU A 135 -7.36 -9.25 4.70
CA GLU A 135 -6.55 -10.41 5.09
C GLU A 135 -6.31 -11.39 3.93
N ALA A 136 -7.33 -11.63 3.10
CA ALA A 136 -7.25 -12.53 1.94
C ALA A 136 -6.25 -12.06 0.86
N GLU A 137 -6.07 -10.75 0.69
CA GLU A 137 -5.24 -10.15 -0.37
C GLU A 137 -3.86 -9.70 0.16
N LYS A 138 -3.59 -9.83 1.47
CA LYS A 138 -2.43 -9.23 2.17
C LYS A 138 -2.26 -7.73 1.86
N ALA A 139 -3.35 -7.06 1.54
CA ALA A 139 -3.37 -5.67 1.12
C ALA A 139 -3.78 -4.78 2.30
N PHE A 140 -2.99 -3.73 2.51
CA PHE A 140 -3.26 -2.68 3.49
C PHE A 140 -3.44 -1.36 2.75
N GLN A 141 -4.56 -0.68 3.00
CA GLN A 141 -4.78 0.69 2.54
C GLN A 141 -5.05 1.59 3.75
N VAL A 142 -4.48 2.78 3.74
CA VAL A 142 -4.77 3.82 4.71
C VAL A 142 -4.98 5.15 4.02
N ASP A 143 -6.05 5.82 4.39
CA ASP A 143 -6.46 7.12 3.89
C ASP A 143 -6.43 8.11 5.06
N ALA A 144 -5.79 9.25 4.84
CA ALA A 144 -5.67 10.33 5.80
C ALA A 144 -6.34 11.58 5.26
N LEU A 145 -7.25 12.17 6.03
CA LEU A 145 -7.88 13.43 5.72
C LEU A 145 -7.10 14.57 6.36
N LYS A 146 -6.50 15.46 5.56
CA LYS A 146 -5.78 16.63 6.06
C LYS A 146 -5.99 17.82 5.14
N ASN A 147 -6.39 18.97 5.68
CA ASN A 147 -6.55 20.24 4.94
C ASN A 147 -7.37 20.09 3.63
N SER A 148 -8.51 19.37 3.70
CA SER A 148 -9.37 19.05 2.55
C SER A 148 -8.73 18.18 1.44
N GLN A 149 -7.59 17.54 1.72
CA GLN A 149 -6.93 16.55 0.88
C GLN A 149 -7.09 15.16 1.49
N ILE A 150 -7.33 14.16 0.64
CA ILE A 150 -7.23 12.74 1.04
C ILE A 150 -5.87 12.23 0.58
N ILE A 151 -5.08 11.77 1.53
CA ILE A 151 -3.77 11.17 1.28
C ILE A 151 -3.95 9.67 1.45
N THR A 152 -3.73 8.88 0.39
CA THR A 152 -3.90 7.42 0.39
C THR A 152 -2.55 6.75 0.27
N TYR A 153 -2.32 5.73 1.09
CA TYR A 153 -1.22 4.79 0.92
C TYR A 153 -1.77 3.38 0.78
N SER A 154 -1.23 2.62 -0.16
CA SER A 154 -1.53 1.21 -0.36
C SER A 154 -0.22 0.43 -0.36
N GLY A 155 -0.13 -0.60 0.46
CA GLY A 155 1.11 -1.37 0.62
C GLY A 155 0.92 -2.72 1.28
N GLU A 156 2.05 -3.36 1.56
CA GLU A 156 2.09 -4.65 2.22
C GLU A 156 1.87 -4.53 3.73
N LEU A 157 1.39 -5.62 4.31
CA LEU A 157 1.03 -5.76 5.71
C LEU A 157 2.16 -5.38 6.69
N PRO A 158 1.91 -4.44 7.62
CA PRO A 158 2.73 -4.34 8.83
C PRO A 158 2.56 -5.62 9.66
N LYS A 159 3.65 -6.25 10.11
CA LYS A 159 3.70 -7.57 10.80
C LYS A 159 2.82 -7.73 12.06
N GLN A 160 2.10 -6.70 12.49
CA GLN A 160 1.17 -6.73 13.62
C GLN A 160 -0.17 -6.08 13.25
N THR A 161 -1.13 -6.86 12.76
CA THR A 161 -2.51 -6.43 12.47
C THR A 161 -3.28 -6.04 13.74
N ALA A 162 -3.08 -6.77 14.84
CA ALA A 162 -3.80 -6.55 16.10
C ALA A 162 -3.53 -5.19 16.76
N LEU A 163 -2.43 -4.51 16.40
CA LEU A 163 -2.03 -3.22 16.97
C LEU A 163 -2.00 -2.11 15.91
N LEU A 164 -2.68 -2.29 14.78
CA LEU A 164 -2.59 -1.38 13.64
C LEU A 164 -3.09 0.03 13.98
N LYS A 165 -4.17 0.15 14.76
CA LYS A 165 -4.66 1.45 15.26
C LYS A 165 -3.62 2.17 16.11
N SER A 166 -3.03 1.47 17.08
CA SER A 166 -2.02 2.04 17.97
C SER A 166 -0.71 2.35 17.22
N TRP A 167 -0.36 1.53 16.24
CA TRP A 167 0.79 1.75 15.37
C TRP A 167 0.62 2.99 14.50
N LEU A 168 -0.56 3.14 13.86
CA LEU A 168 -0.91 4.33 13.08
C LEU A 168 -0.92 5.58 13.96
N SER A 169 -1.52 5.48 15.15
CA SER A 169 -1.58 6.58 16.11
C SER A 169 -0.18 7.09 16.46
N LYS A 170 0.72 6.17 16.82
CA LYS A 170 2.11 6.49 17.17
C LYS A 170 2.93 7.03 16.00
N ARG A 171 2.69 6.54 14.78
CA ARG A 171 3.44 6.96 13.57
C ARG A 171 3.00 8.30 13.02
N LEU A 172 1.71 8.61 13.12
CA LEU A 172 1.09 9.77 12.48
C LEU A 172 0.74 10.88 13.48
N ASP A 173 0.92 10.65 14.78
CA ASP A 173 0.55 11.59 15.84
C ASP A 173 -0.95 11.94 15.77
N VAL A 174 -1.78 10.91 15.53
CA VAL A 174 -3.23 11.02 15.44
C VAL A 174 -3.84 10.17 16.55
N PRO A 175 -4.78 10.70 17.35
CA PRO A 175 -5.36 9.94 18.44
C PRO A 175 -6.26 8.81 17.93
N GLU A 176 -6.30 7.68 18.66
CA GLU A 176 -6.97 6.44 18.21
C GLU A 176 -8.48 6.59 18.00
N ASP A 177 -9.11 7.56 18.67
CA ASP A 177 -10.52 7.95 18.50
C ASP A 177 -10.83 8.50 17.09
N ARG A 178 -9.81 9.00 16.39
CA ARG A 178 -9.90 9.52 15.02
C ARG A 178 -9.43 8.52 13.96
N ILE A 179 -9.11 7.29 14.37
CA ILE A 179 -8.69 6.20 13.49
C ILE A 179 -9.85 5.22 13.33
N LEU A 180 -10.43 5.25 12.14
CA LEU A 180 -11.58 4.44 11.76
C LEU A 180 -11.13 3.25 10.90
N GLU A 181 -11.83 2.13 11.04
CA GLU A 181 -11.66 0.99 10.15
C GLU A 181 -12.70 1.11 9.03
N GLY A 182 -12.24 1.27 7.80
CA GLY A 182 -13.09 1.55 6.64
C GLY A 182 -12.38 2.34 5.54
N VAL A 183 -13.15 2.76 4.54
CA VAL A 183 -12.67 3.56 3.40
C VAL A 183 -13.23 4.98 3.52
N LEU A 184 -12.37 5.97 3.37
CA LEU A 184 -12.79 7.37 3.34
C LEU A 184 -13.24 7.73 1.92
N VAL A 185 -14.52 8.08 1.78
CA VAL A 185 -15.12 8.45 0.48
C VAL A 185 -15.54 9.92 0.52
N ILE A 186 -15.26 10.66 -0.55
CA ILE A 186 -15.76 12.02 -0.75
C ILE A 186 -17.18 11.90 -1.31
N GLY A 187 -18.16 12.44 -0.57
CA GLY A 187 -19.57 12.53 -0.98
C GLY A 187 -19.95 13.91 -1.47
#